data_AF-A0A918ABS9-F1
#
_entry.id   AF-A0A918ABS9-F1
#
_cell.length_a   1.000
_cell.length_b   1.000
_cell.length_c   1.000
_cell.angle_alpha   90.00
_cell.angle_beta   90.00
_cell.angle_gamma   90.00
#
_symmetry.space_group_name_H-M   'P 1'
#
loop_
_entity.id
_entity.type
_entity.pdbx_description
1 polymer ?
#
loop_
_entity_poly.entity_id
_entity_poly.type
_entity_poly.pdbx_seq_one_letter_code
_entity_poly.pdbx_strand_id
1 'polypeptide(L)'
;MVPWLGRKVDIVSLNIKNPETHRLVQELASLTGESQTAAVTAAVRERLERVRHLRSAGLADRLLAIGRDTAPRLVEPFRSADHGELLYDENGLPR
;
A
#
# COMPACT_ATOMS: atom_id res chain seq x y z
N MET A 1 11.90 30.89 -18.55
CA MET A 1 11.15 31.33 -17.37
C MET A 1 9.75 30.76 -17.47
N VAL A 2 9.44 29.69 -16.70
CA VAL A 2 8.07 29.16 -16.55
C VAL A 2 7.84 29.02 -15.05
N PRO A 3 6.72 29.52 -14.49
CA PRO A 3 6.53 29.56 -13.05
C PRO A 3 5.97 28.22 -12.56
N TRP A 4 6.70 27.55 -11.66
CA TRP A 4 6.17 26.45 -10.86
C TRP A 4 6.31 26.82 -9.38
N LEU A 5 5.20 26.65 -8.65
CA LEU A 5 4.97 27.03 -7.26
C LEU A 5 6.05 26.53 -6.27
N GLY A 6 6.67 27.45 -5.54
CA GLY A 6 6.83 27.40 -4.08
C GLY A 6 7.76 26.36 -3.43
N ARG A 7 8.34 25.40 -4.16
CA ARG A 7 9.44 24.56 -3.64
C ARG A 7 10.63 24.63 -4.58
N LYS A 8 11.81 24.97 -4.04
CA LYS A 8 13.08 24.70 -4.72
C LYS A 8 13.16 23.19 -4.93
N VAL A 9 12.85 22.74 -6.13
CA VAL A 9 13.22 21.40 -6.56
C VAL A 9 14.68 21.53 -6.96
N ASP A 10 15.58 21.05 -6.11
CA ASP A 10 16.96 20.88 -6.54
C ASP A 10 16.92 19.89 -7.69
N ILE A 11 17.17 20.38 -8.92
CA ILE A 11 17.27 19.55 -10.11
C ILE A 11 18.60 18.81 -10.02
N VAL A 12 18.67 17.84 -9.12
CA VAL A 12 19.83 16.97 -8.97
C VAL A 12 19.72 15.91 -10.04
N SER A 13 20.76 15.81 -10.87
CA SER A 13 20.87 14.73 -11.84
C SER A 13 21.10 13.41 -11.11
N LEU A 14 20.35 12.37 -11.50
CA LEU A 14 20.56 11.02 -11.01
C LEU A 14 21.69 10.38 -11.82
N ASN A 15 22.90 10.30 -11.24
CA ASN A 15 24.03 9.63 -11.87
C ASN A 15 24.12 8.17 -11.39
N ILE A 16 23.93 7.21 -12.31
CA ILE A 16 24.04 5.77 -12.02
C ILE A 16 25.30 5.24 -12.72
N LYS A 17 26.29 4.79 -11.95
CA LYS A 17 27.54 4.21 -12.46
C LYS A 17 27.51 2.67 -12.42
N ASN A 18 26.41 2.08 -12.89
CA ASN A 18 26.26 0.63 -12.96
C ASN A 18 25.98 0.22 -14.42
N PRO A 19 26.86 -0.58 -15.06
CA PRO A 19 26.73 -0.94 -16.48
C PRO A 19 25.51 -1.83 -16.78
N GLU A 20 25.08 -2.66 -15.83
CA GLU A 20 23.87 -3.47 -15.95
C GLU A 20 22.63 -2.59 -15.97
N THR A 21 22.54 -1.59 -15.07
CA THR A 21 21.42 -0.64 -15.06
C THR A 21 21.33 0.12 -16.38
N HIS A 22 22.45 0.57 -16.94
CA HIS A 22 22.46 1.22 -18.26
C HIS A 22 21.90 0.31 -19.36
N ARG A 23 22.29 -0.98 -19.38
CA ARG A 23 21.77 -1.95 -20.35
C ARG A 23 20.27 -2.18 -20.20
N LEU A 24 19.80 -2.41 -18.97
CA LEU A 24 18.37 -2.61 -18.68
C LEU A 24 17.53 -1.41 -19.08
N VAL A 25 18.02 -0.19 -18.82
CA VAL A 25 17.32 1.04 -19.20
C VAL A 25 17.28 1.23 -20.72
N GLN A 26 18.36 0.91 -21.42
CA GLN A 26 18.39 0.93 -22.89
C GLN A 26 17.44 -0.10 -23.49
N GLU A 27 17.42 -1.32 -22.96
CA GLU A 27 16.51 -2.38 -23.39
C GLU A 27 15.06 -1.99 -23.17
N LEU A 28 14.71 -1.53 -21.97
CA LEU A 28 13.35 -1.10 -21.64
C LEU A 28 12.89 0.03 -22.57
N ALA A 29 13.71 1.08 -22.73
CA ALA A 29 13.41 2.19 -23.63
C ALA A 29 13.22 1.75 -25.09
N SER A 30 14.02 0.79 -25.56
CA SER A 30 13.91 0.25 -26.91
C SER A 30 12.63 -0.55 -27.10
N LEU A 31 12.23 -1.35 -26.10
CA LEU A 31 11.01 -2.15 -26.13
C LEU A 31 9.74 -1.30 -26.03
N THR A 32 9.77 -0.19 -25.27
CA THR A 32 8.61 0.69 -25.08
C THR A 32 8.53 1.82 -26.12
N GLY A 33 9.60 2.07 -26.87
CA GLY A 33 9.69 3.22 -27.78
C GLY A 33 9.81 4.57 -27.06
N GLU A 34 10.20 4.56 -25.79
CA GLU A 34 10.30 5.73 -24.94
C GLU A 34 11.75 6.24 -24.82
N SER A 35 11.93 7.44 -24.28
CA SER A 35 13.27 7.86 -23.85
C SER A 35 13.70 7.11 -22.60
N GLN A 36 15.01 6.93 -22.38
CA GLN A 36 15.54 6.31 -21.16
C GLN A 36 15.03 6.99 -19.88
N THR A 37 14.92 8.32 -19.88
CA THR A 37 14.37 9.08 -18.75
C THR A 37 12.89 8.75 -18.50
N ALA A 38 12.08 8.65 -19.57
CA ALA A 38 10.67 8.29 -19.46
C ALA A 38 10.50 6.85 -18.95
N ALA A 39 11.25 5.90 -19.52
CA ALA A 39 11.27 4.50 -19.12
C ALA A 39 11.64 4.32 -17.64
N VAL A 40 12.72 4.99 -17.17
CA VAL A 40 13.13 4.98 -15.76
C VAL A 40 12.06 5.61 -14.86
N THR A 41 11.47 6.74 -15.28
CA THR A 41 10.43 7.42 -14.51
C THR A 41 9.21 6.54 -14.33
N ALA A 42 8.76 5.86 -15.39
CA ALA A 42 7.65 4.91 -15.36
C ALA A 42 7.96 3.74 -14.43
N ALA A 43 9.10 3.07 -14.63
CA ALA A 43 9.50 1.92 -13.81
C ALA A 43 9.61 2.25 -12.32
N VAL A 44 10.19 3.40 -11.97
CA VAL A 44 10.29 3.87 -10.58
C VAL A 44 8.90 4.18 -10.01
N ARG A 45 8.02 4.83 -10.78
CA ARG A 45 6.65 5.15 -10.34
C ARG A 45 5.86 3.89 -10.03
N GLU A 46 5.86 2.93 -10.95
CA GLU A 46 5.16 1.65 -10.76
C GLU A 46 5.71 0.87 -9.55
N ARG A 47 7.04 0.85 -9.36
CA ARG A 47 7.63 0.16 -8.20
C ARG A 47 7.23 0.86 -6.91
N LEU A 48 7.23 2.18 -6.88
CA LEU A 48 6.76 2.95 -5.72
C LEU A 48 5.29 2.70 -5.42
N GLU A 49 4.43 2.63 -6.42
CA GLU A 49 3.03 2.28 -6.26
C GLU A 49 2.87 0.88 -5.65
N ARG A 50 3.54 -0.14 -6.19
CA ARG A 50 3.53 -1.50 -5.62
C ARG A 50 3.99 -1.51 -4.16
N VAL A 51 5.08 -0.82 -3.84
CA VAL A 51 5.61 -0.75 -2.46
C VAL A 51 4.66 0.02 -1.55
N ARG A 52 4.05 1.10 -2.01
CA ARG A 52 3.08 1.88 -1.25
C ARG A 52 1.83 1.06 -0.97
N HIS A 53 1.28 0.35 -1.95
CA HIS A 53 0.13 -0.54 -1.73
C HIS A 53 0.42 -1.65 -0.72
N LEU A 54 1.59 -2.27 -0.78
CA LEU A 54 2.01 -3.26 0.22
C LEU A 54 2.12 -2.67 1.63
N ARG A 55 2.51 -1.39 1.74
CA ARG A 55 2.61 -0.67 3.02
C ARG A 55 1.28 -0.07 3.50
N SER A 56 0.41 0.37 2.59
CA SER A 56 -0.87 1.04 2.88
C SER A 56 -2.00 0.07 3.09
N ALA A 57 -1.94 -1.15 2.54
CA ALA A 57 -2.70 -2.27 3.08
C ALA A 57 -2.00 -2.78 4.35
N GLY A 58 -1.77 -1.88 5.31
CA GLY A 58 -1.27 -2.23 6.63
C GLY A 58 -2.18 -3.29 7.24
N LEU A 59 -1.63 -4.17 8.07
CA LEU A 59 -2.42 -5.16 8.78
C LEU A 59 -3.61 -4.50 9.49
N ALA A 60 -3.42 -3.31 10.06
CA ALA A 60 -4.47 -2.51 10.68
C ALA A 60 -5.63 -2.16 9.71
N ASP A 61 -5.34 -1.65 8.52
CA ASP A 61 -6.39 -1.29 7.56
C ASP A 61 -7.15 -2.52 7.05
N ARG A 62 -6.45 -3.64 6.87
CA ARG A 62 -7.09 -4.93 6.55
C ARG A 62 -7.98 -5.44 7.67
N LEU A 63 -7.52 -5.38 8.92
CA LEU A 63 -8.32 -5.78 10.09
C LEU A 63 -9.55 -4.87 10.24
N LEU A 64 -9.39 -3.56 10.04
CA LEU A 64 -10.50 -2.60 10.08
C LEU A 64 -11.51 -2.84 8.94
N ALA A 65 -11.04 -3.18 7.74
CA ALA A 65 -11.93 -3.52 6.63
C ALA A 65 -12.77 -4.76 6.93
N ILE A 66 -12.15 -5.83 7.47
CA ILE A 66 -12.86 -7.04 7.91
C ILE A 66 -13.87 -6.70 9.01
N GLY A 67 -13.45 -5.91 10.01
CA GLY A 67 -14.35 -5.48 11.10
C GLY A 67 -15.57 -4.72 10.59
N ARG A 68 -15.38 -3.78 9.65
CA ARG A 68 -16.49 -3.01 9.04
C ARG A 68 -17.46 -3.87 8.22
N ASP A 69 -16.97 -4.86 7.50
CA ASP A 69 -17.82 -5.78 6.72
C ASP A 69 -18.57 -6.80 7.62
N THR A 70 -17.94 -7.22 8.72
CA THR A 70 -18.50 -8.26 9.59
C THR A 70 -19.46 -7.69 10.64
N ALA A 71 -19.18 -6.50 11.19
CA ALA A 71 -19.96 -5.91 12.28
C ALA A 71 -21.47 -5.79 12.00
N PRO A 72 -21.95 -5.39 10.80
CA PRO A 72 -23.38 -5.33 10.51
C PRO A 72 -24.08 -6.69 10.52
N ARG A 73 -23.34 -7.79 10.36
CA ARG A 73 -23.87 -9.16 10.28
C ARG A 73 -24.07 -9.79 11.65
N LEU A 74 -23.47 -9.22 12.70
CA LEU A 74 -23.69 -9.67 14.08
C LEU A 74 -25.11 -9.30 14.52
N VAL A 75 -25.82 -10.25 15.12
CA VAL A 75 -27.17 -10.07 15.67
C VAL A 75 -27.12 -10.09 17.20
N GLU A 76 -28.08 -9.44 17.86
CA GLU A 76 -28.21 -9.56 19.31
C GLU A 76 -28.59 -11.00 19.71
N PRO A 77 -28.10 -11.52 20.85
CA PRO A 77 -27.24 -10.85 21.83
C PRO A 77 -25.74 -10.89 21.50
N PHE A 78 -25.32 -11.64 20.49
CA PHE A 78 -23.89 -11.86 20.13
C PHE A 78 -23.15 -10.60 19.67
N ARG A 79 -23.88 -9.51 19.42
CA ARG A 79 -23.30 -8.21 19.08
C ARG A 79 -22.83 -7.43 20.32
N SER A 80 -23.55 -7.52 21.45
CA SER A 80 -23.36 -6.60 22.57
C SER A 80 -23.25 -7.25 23.95
N ALA A 81 -23.69 -8.50 24.11
CA ALA A 81 -23.67 -9.16 25.41
C ALA A 81 -22.24 -9.58 25.80
N ASP A 82 -22.00 -9.60 27.11
CA ASP A 82 -20.75 -10.12 27.65
C ASP A 82 -20.65 -11.63 27.36
N HIS A 83 -19.51 -12.05 26.82
CA HIS A 83 -19.28 -13.45 26.49
C HIS A 83 -19.39 -14.39 27.70
N GLY A 84 -19.10 -13.91 28.90
CA GLY A 84 -19.28 -14.63 30.16
C GLY A 84 -20.75 -14.91 30.43
N GLU A 85 -21.60 -13.89 30.35
CA GLU A 85 -23.06 -14.03 30.52
C GLU A 85 -23.70 -14.90 29.42
N LEU A 86 -23.16 -14.86 28.20
CA LEU A 86 -23.62 -15.67 27.07
C LEU A 86 -23.27 -17.15 27.21
N LEU A 87 -22.05 -17.46 27.63
CA LEU A 87 -21.49 -18.81 27.54
C LEU A 87 -21.48 -19.57 28.87
N TYR A 88 -21.57 -18.86 30.00
CA TYR A 88 -21.44 -19.45 31.33
C TYR A 88 -22.63 -19.10 32.24
N ASP A 89 -22.94 -20.01 33.15
CA ASP A 89 -23.92 -19.78 34.21
C ASP A 89 -23.31 -19.04 35.41
N GLU A 90 -24.13 -18.78 36.43
CA GLU A 90 -23.71 -18.09 37.66
C GLU A 90 -22.64 -18.86 38.47
N ASN A 91 -22.47 -20.16 38.21
CA ASN A 91 -21.44 -21.00 38.81
C ASN A 91 -20.17 -21.10 37.95
N GLY A 92 -20.14 -20.42 36.79
CA GLY A 92 -19.05 -20.46 35.83
C GLY A 92 -18.99 -21.74 35.00
N LEU A 93 -20.08 -22.52 34.96
CA LEU A 93 -20.18 -23.71 34.12
C LEU A 93 -20.71 -23.33 32.73
N PRO A 94 -20.25 -24.02 31.66
CA PRO A 94 -20.83 -23.82 30.33
C PRO A 94 -22.33 -24.06 30.35
N ARG A 95 -23.09 -23.15 29.74
CA ARG A 95 -24.52 -23.32 29.50
C ARG A 95 -24.80 -24.31 28.37
#